data_AF-A0A1I4EUK1-F1
#
_entry.id   AF-A0A1I4EUK1-F1
#
_cell.length_a   1.000
_cell.length_b   1.000
_cell.length_c   1.000
_cell.angle_alpha   90.00
_cell.angle_beta   90.00
_cell.angle_gamma   90.00
#
_symmetry.space_group_name_H-M   'P 1'
#
loop_
_entity.id
_entity.type
_entity.pdbx_description
1 polymer ?
#
loop_
_entity_poly.entity_id
_entity_poly.type
_entity_poly.pdbx_seq_one_letter_code
_entity_poly.pdbx_strand_id
1 'polypeptide(L)'
;MITTELKKRIIEEMARDRGNFSGSDAKYAVSLGINNAQYSRIKNGETERVLSDANWITIARKLDVKLTDRVDWKVANTPVYQFVTAQLEICQRDSMSAMICDLSDIGKTFTAKHYARTHKNVAYIDCSQVKTKQKLIRQIAKEFGVGTNGKYADVYEDLVFYLKTLPTPLIILDEAGDLQYDAFLEVKALWNATEMACGYYMMGADGLQEKMRRAINNRKVGYTELFSRFGKRFGKAIPDGDEGKKILQATALMIIKANTPDGANVNKILRETLGEDSVPSLRRIYKELAKAN
;
A
#
# COMPACT_ATOMS: atom_id res chain seq x y z
N MET A 1 1.49 23.02 17.12
CA MET A 1 0.31 22.66 17.93
C MET A 1 -0.73 22.06 17.00
N ILE A 2 -1.12 20.81 17.22
CA ILE A 2 -2.17 20.17 16.42
C ILE A 2 -3.56 20.67 16.84
N THR A 3 -4.44 20.96 15.89
CA THR A 3 -5.78 21.50 16.17
C THR A 3 -6.71 20.43 16.74
N THR A 4 -7.69 20.83 17.55
CA THR A 4 -8.71 19.92 18.10
C THR A 4 -9.52 19.25 16.98
N GLU A 5 -9.84 19.99 15.93
CA GLU A 5 -10.54 19.48 14.75
C GLU A 5 -9.73 18.36 14.05
N LEU A 6 -8.43 18.56 13.86
CA LEU A 6 -7.58 17.53 13.27
C LEU A 6 -7.48 16.29 14.17
N LYS A 7 -7.39 16.45 15.50
CA LYS A 7 -7.44 15.30 16.43
C LYS A 7 -8.73 14.51 16.28
N LYS A 8 -9.88 15.20 16.16
CA LYS A 8 -11.18 14.55 15.96
C LYS A 8 -11.21 13.72 14.68
N ARG A 9 -10.75 14.28 13.56
CA ARG A 9 -10.63 13.56 12.27
C ARG A 9 -9.71 12.34 12.38
N ILE A 10 -8.59 12.45 13.10
CA ILE A 10 -7.70 11.32 13.34
C ILE A 10 -8.40 10.21 14.13
N ILE A 11 -9.17 10.56 15.17
CA ILE A 11 -9.90 9.57 15.99
C ILE A 11 -10.99 8.86 15.18
N GLU A 12 -11.70 9.59 14.33
CA GLU A 12 -12.69 9.01 13.42
C GLU A 12 -12.05 8.02 12.45
N GLU A 13 -10.90 8.36 11.86
CA GLU A 13 -10.16 7.44 10.99
C GLU A 13 -9.55 6.26 11.76
N MET A 14 -9.07 6.47 12.99
CA MET A 14 -8.63 5.37 13.88
C MET A 14 -9.77 4.39 14.14
N ALA A 15 -11.00 4.86 14.33
CA ALA A 15 -12.16 3.99 14.54
C ALA A 15 -12.51 3.17 13.30
N ARG A 16 -12.42 3.76 12.10
CA ARG A 16 -12.62 3.05 10.82
C ARG A 16 -11.54 2.00 10.59
N ASP A 17 -10.28 2.39 10.71
CA ASP A 17 -9.11 1.53 10.53
C ASP A 17 -9.07 0.38 11.55
N ARG A 18 -9.46 0.64 12.81
CA ARG A 18 -9.64 -0.39 13.84
C ARG A 18 -10.61 -1.50 13.40
N GLY A 19 -11.65 -1.19 12.63
CA GLY A 19 -12.59 -2.17 12.10
C GLY A 19 -11.97 -3.17 11.11
N ASN A 20 -10.86 -2.77 10.48
CA ASN A 20 -10.10 -3.60 9.55
C ASN A 20 -8.91 -4.33 10.22
N PHE A 21 -8.60 -4.00 11.47
CA PHE A 21 -7.52 -4.67 12.20
C PHE A 21 -8.04 -5.87 13.00
N SER A 22 -7.60 -7.09 12.66
CA SER A 22 -7.85 -8.26 13.52
C SER A 22 -6.79 -8.34 14.61
N GLY A 23 -7.23 -8.41 15.86
CA GLY A 23 -6.36 -8.44 17.03
C GLY A 23 -6.92 -7.62 18.18
N SER A 24 -6.21 -7.64 19.31
CA SER A 24 -6.56 -6.85 20.48
C SER A 24 -6.26 -5.37 20.29
N ASP A 25 -6.90 -4.52 21.10
CA ASP A 25 -6.63 -3.08 21.13
C ASP A 25 -5.16 -2.78 21.46
N ALA A 26 -4.49 -3.66 22.23
CA ALA A 26 -3.06 -3.55 22.50
C ALA A 26 -2.22 -3.72 21.23
N LYS A 27 -2.53 -4.70 20.38
CA LYS A 27 -1.82 -4.89 19.09
C LYS A 27 -2.12 -3.75 18.13
N TYR A 28 -3.37 -3.27 18.10
CA TYR A 28 -3.73 -2.10 17.30
C TYR A 28 -2.95 -0.85 17.74
N ALA A 29 -2.81 -0.62 19.04
CA ALA A 29 -1.97 0.47 19.56
C ALA A 29 -0.51 0.36 19.07
N VAL A 30 0.06 -0.85 19.06
CA VAL A 30 1.41 -1.10 18.54
C VAL A 30 1.50 -0.75 17.05
N SER A 31 0.50 -1.08 16.24
CA SER A 31 0.52 -0.75 14.80
C SER A 31 0.48 0.76 14.54
N LEU A 32 -0.17 1.52 15.42
CA LEU A 32 -0.17 2.98 15.44
C LEU A 32 1.12 3.58 16.02
N GLY A 33 1.96 2.78 16.69
CA GLY A 33 3.19 3.23 17.34
C GLY A 33 2.97 3.91 18.70
N ILE A 34 1.89 3.59 19.40
CA ILE A 34 1.55 4.09 20.74
C ILE A 34 1.33 2.92 21.70
N ASN A 35 1.25 3.20 23.01
CA ASN A 35 0.95 2.15 23.98
C ASN A 35 -0.57 1.95 24.18
N ASN A 36 -0.96 0.80 24.75
CA ASN A 36 -2.36 0.45 24.96
C ASN A 36 -3.12 1.45 25.86
N ALA A 37 -2.46 2.00 26.88
CA ALA A 37 -3.08 2.99 27.77
C ALA A 37 -3.39 4.29 27.04
N GLN A 38 -2.48 4.77 26.17
CA GLN A 38 -2.71 5.93 25.31
C GLN A 38 -3.87 5.68 24.35
N TYR A 39 -3.89 4.53 23.68
CA TYR A 39 -4.99 4.18 22.77
C TYR A 39 -6.34 4.12 23.50
N SER A 40 -6.41 3.45 24.65
CA SER A 40 -7.63 3.34 25.46
C SER A 40 -8.19 4.72 25.86
N ARG A 41 -7.33 5.62 26.33
CA ARG A 41 -7.71 7.00 26.69
C ARG A 41 -8.25 7.77 25.48
N ILE A 42 -7.58 7.70 24.34
CA ILE A 42 -8.03 8.34 23.09
C ILE A 42 -9.37 7.79 22.62
N LYS A 43 -9.53 6.46 22.66
CA LYS A 43 -10.78 5.76 22.30
C LYS A 43 -11.96 6.22 23.16
N ASN A 44 -11.69 6.60 24.42
CA ASN A 44 -12.68 7.12 25.37
C ASN A 44 -12.86 8.66 25.30
N GLY A 45 -12.22 9.33 24.35
CA GLY A 45 -12.38 10.77 24.12
C GLY A 45 -11.36 11.67 24.82
N GLU A 46 -10.40 11.11 25.55
CA GLU A 46 -9.33 11.89 26.18
C GLU A 46 -8.24 12.23 25.16
N THR A 47 -8.07 13.52 24.85
CA THR A 47 -7.12 13.99 23.82
C THR A 47 -6.12 15.02 24.32
N GLU A 48 -6.30 15.51 25.54
CA GLU A 48 -5.43 16.49 26.17
C GLU A 48 -4.26 15.78 26.88
N ARG A 49 -3.03 16.13 26.49
CA ARG A 49 -1.77 15.60 27.07
C ARG A 49 -1.62 14.07 27.04
N VAL A 50 -2.42 13.35 26.24
CA VAL A 50 -2.30 11.88 26.07
C VAL A 50 -1.18 11.51 25.09
N LEU A 51 -1.09 12.24 23.98
CA LEU A 51 -0.06 12.08 22.94
C LEU A 51 0.63 13.42 22.69
N SER A 52 1.91 13.34 22.30
CA SER A 52 2.63 14.47 21.72
C SER A 52 2.07 14.83 20.34
N ASP A 53 2.27 16.08 19.90
CA ASP A 53 1.95 16.51 18.54
C ASP A 53 2.61 15.62 17.48
N ALA A 54 3.85 15.19 17.71
CA ALA A 54 4.58 14.30 16.81
C ALA A 54 3.90 12.92 16.66
N ASN A 55 3.36 12.35 17.76
CA ASN A 55 2.62 11.10 17.70
C ASN A 55 1.30 11.27 16.94
N TRP A 56 0.57 12.36 17.19
CA TRP A 56 -0.64 12.65 16.41
C TRP A 56 -0.34 12.79 14.91
N ILE A 57 0.72 13.49 14.53
CA ILE A 57 1.14 13.63 13.13
C ILE A 57 1.54 12.28 12.52
N THR A 58 2.20 11.42 13.30
CA THR A 58 2.59 10.08 12.86
C THR A 58 1.36 9.20 12.58
N ILE A 59 0.36 9.24 13.47
CA ILE A 59 -0.91 8.53 13.28
C ILE A 59 -1.65 9.11 12.06
N ALA A 60 -1.76 10.43 11.95
CA ALA A 60 -2.39 11.09 10.81
C ALA A 60 -1.75 10.66 9.48
N ARG A 61 -0.42 10.61 9.41
CA ARG A 61 0.29 10.14 8.21
C ARG A 61 0.03 8.67 7.90
N LYS A 62 0.04 7.80 8.92
CA LYS A 62 -0.21 6.36 8.74
C LYS A 62 -1.62 6.10 8.20
N LEU A 63 -2.61 6.80 8.76
CA LEU A 63 -4.02 6.66 8.39
C LEU A 63 -4.42 7.53 7.19
N ASP A 64 -3.44 8.23 6.58
CA ASP A 64 -3.65 9.13 5.45
C ASP A 64 -4.76 10.18 5.73
N VAL A 65 -4.76 10.68 6.97
CA VAL A 65 -5.65 11.75 7.42
C VAL A 65 -5.16 13.06 6.81
N LYS A 66 -6.05 13.72 6.10
CA LYS A 66 -5.75 15.01 5.49
C LYS A 66 -5.50 16.06 6.55
N LEU A 67 -4.35 16.72 6.42
CA LEU A 67 -3.96 17.85 7.28
C LEU A 67 -4.57 19.18 6.82
N THR A 68 -5.30 19.19 5.70
CA THR A 68 -5.84 20.39 5.04
C THR A 68 -7.27 20.12 4.56
N ASP A 69 -8.11 21.15 4.47
CA ASP A 69 -9.53 21.06 4.04
C ASP A 69 -9.70 20.87 2.51
N ARG A 70 -8.76 20.20 1.85
CA ARG A 70 -8.85 19.93 0.42
C ARG A 70 -9.88 18.85 0.14
N VAL A 71 -10.59 19.00 -0.99
CA VAL A 71 -11.66 18.09 -1.49
C VAL A 71 -11.27 16.61 -1.40
N ASP A 72 -12.20 15.77 -0.97
CA ASP A 72 -12.07 14.31 -0.95
C ASP A 72 -11.82 13.74 -2.33
N TRP A 73 -10.66 13.09 -2.46
CA TRP A 73 -10.28 12.40 -3.68
C TRP A 73 -11.11 11.14 -3.80
N LYS A 74 -12.06 11.15 -4.71
CA LYS A 74 -12.96 10.03 -4.97
C LYS A 74 -12.24 8.96 -5.76
N VAL A 75 -12.39 7.72 -5.29
CA VAL A 75 -11.91 6.52 -5.98
C VAL A 75 -12.66 6.38 -7.30
N ALA A 76 -11.94 6.31 -8.41
CA ALA A 76 -12.51 6.02 -9.72
C ALA A 76 -12.36 4.52 -10.03
N ASN A 77 -13.43 3.90 -10.51
CA ASN A 77 -13.49 2.47 -10.84
C ASN A 77 -12.81 2.18 -12.20
N THR A 78 -11.50 2.40 -12.30
CA THR A 78 -10.73 2.26 -13.54
C THR A 78 -10.37 0.81 -13.85
N PRO A 79 -10.00 0.45 -15.10
CA PRO A 79 -9.57 -0.92 -15.43
C PRO A 79 -8.39 -1.41 -14.58
N VAL A 80 -7.39 -0.55 -14.32
CA VAL A 80 -6.25 -0.90 -13.46
C VAL A 80 -6.69 -1.12 -12.02
N TYR A 81 -7.59 -0.27 -11.52
CA TYR A 81 -8.14 -0.42 -10.17
C TYR A 81 -8.87 -1.76 -10.02
N GLN A 82 -9.73 -2.11 -10.98
CA GLN A 82 -10.44 -3.39 -10.99
C GLN A 82 -9.48 -4.58 -11.07
N PHE A 83 -8.52 -4.54 -11.99
CA PHE A 83 -7.55 -5.62 -12.19
C PHE A 83 -6.72 -5.86 -10.93
N VAL A 84 -6.11 -4.81 -10.36
CA VAL A 84 -5.26 -4.94 -9.18
C VAL A 84 -6.10 -5.35 -7.96
N THR A 85 -7.30 -4.78 -7.78
CA THR A 85 -8.21 -5.18 -6.69
C THR A 85 -8.55 -6.66 -6.77
N ALA A 86 -8.96 -7.16 -7.94
CA ALA A 86 -9.30 -8.58 -8.11
C ALA A 86 -8.11 -9.51 -7.82
N GLN A 87 -6.89 -9.11 -8.19
CA GLN A 87 -5.69 -9.87 -7.85
C GLN A 87 -5.42 -9.88 -6.34
N LEU A 88 -5.57 -8.73 -5.68
CA LEU A 88 -5.40 -8.60 -4.23
C LEU A 88 -6.43 -9.45 -3.47
N GLU A 89 -7.70 -9.45 -3.91
CA GLU A 89 -8.77 -10.28 -3.35
C GLU A 89 -8.46 -11.78 -3.46
N ILE A 90 -8.00 -12.24 -4.62
CA ILE A 90 -7.60 -13.63 -4.84
C ILE A 90 -6.41 -13.99 -3.95
N CYS A 91 -5.35 -13.17 -3.96
CA CYS A 91 -4.18 -13.37 -3.12
C CYS A 91 -4.53 -13.45 -1.63
N GLN A 92 -5.43 -12.60 -1.17
CA GLN A 92 -5.86 -12.58 0.21
C GLN A 92 -6.71 -13.81 0.56
N ARG A 93 -7.78 -14.04 -0.19
CA ARG A 93 -8.74 -15.11 0.09
C ARG A 93 -8.10 -16.49 0.06
N ASP A 94 -7.23 -16.72 -0.92
CA ASP A 94 -6.68 -18.04 -1.21
C ASP A 94 -5.25 -18.22 -0.66
N SER A 95 -4.75 -17.26 0.14
CA SER A 95 -3.35 -17.21 0.62
C SER A 95 -2.33 -17.38 -0.51
N MET A 96 -2.64 -16.84 -1.68
CA MET A 96 -1.85 -16.96 -2.89
C MET A 96 -0.85 -15.81 -3.05
N SER A 97 0.09 -15.98 -3.97
CA SER A 97 1.09 -14.97 -4.27
C SER A 97 1.13 -14.61 -5.75
N ALA A 98 1.18 -13.32 -6.04
CA ALA A 98 1.25 -12.82 -7.42
C ALA A 98 2.11 -11.56 -7.51
N MET A 99 2.62 -11.29 -8.70
CA MET A 99 3.43 -10.13 -9.00
C MET A 99 2.92 -9.38 -10.22
N ILE A 100 2.88 -8.05 -10.13
CA ILE A 100 2.62 -7.14 -11.24
C ILE A 100 3.85 -6.24 -11.46
N CYS A 101 4.37 -6.26 -12.69
CA CYS A 101 5.40 -5.34 -13.17
C CYS A 101 4.83 -4.64 -14.40
N ASP A 102 4.46 -3.37 -14.23
CA ASP A 102 3.77 -2.61 -15.26
C ASP A 102 4.19 -1.14 -15.23
N LEU A 103 3.69 -0.34 -16.16
CA LEU A 103 3.98 1.09 -16.28
C LEU A 103 3.78 1.85 -14.96
N SER A 104 4.65 2.83 -14.72
CA SER A 104 4.47 3.77 -13.62
C SER A 104 3.29 4.70 -13.90
N ASP A 105 2.72 5.32 -12.87
CA ASP A 105 1.64 6.32 -13.02
C ASP A 105 0.32 5.79 -13.61
N ILE A 106 -0.01 4.51 -13.37
CA ILE A 106 -1.26 3.89 -13.86
C ILE A 106 -2.31 3.63 -12.77
N GLY A 107 -2.00 3.94 -11.50
CA GLY A 107 -2.92 3.75 -10.37
C GLY A 107 -2.68 2.51 -9.50
N LYS A 108 -1.59 1.77 -9.74
CA LYS A 108 -1.16 0.60 -8.93
C LYS A 108 -1.09 0.91 -7.42
N THR A 109 -0.20 1.81 -7.03
CA THR A 109 0.00 2.23 -5.62
C THR A 109 -1.28 2.76 -4.97
N PHE A 110 -2.06 3.56 -5.72
CA PHE A 110 -3.34 4.08 -5.21
C PHE A 110 -4.29 2.93 -4.85
N THR A 111 -4.43 1.96 -5.75
CA THR A 111 -5.29 0.79 -5.53
C THR A 111 -4.82 -0.04 -4.34
N ALA A 112 -3.52 -0.30 -4.22
CA ALA A 112 -2.95 -1.04 -3.09
C ALA A 112 -3.20 -0.37 -1.73
N LYS A 113 -2.99 0.95 -1.65
CA LYS A 113 -3.27 1.73 -0.44
C LYS A 113 -4.76 1.73 -0.10
N HIS A 114 -5.62 1.94 -1.10
CA HIS A 114 -7.06 1.90 -0.91
C HIS A 114 -7.54 0.53 -0.43
N TYR A 115 -7.03 -0.55 -1.03
CA TYR A 115 -7.34 -1.92 -0.64
C TYR A 115 -6.96 -2.17 0.82
N ALA A 116 -5.74 -1.79 1.23
CA ALA A 116 -5.27 -1.97 2.60
C ALA A 116 -6.11 -1.20 3.64
N ARG A 117 -6.65 -0.04 3.28
CA ARG A 117 -7.54 0.74 4.16
C ARG A 117 -8.96 0.19 4.26
N THR A 118 -9.39 -0.62 3.32
CA THR A 118 -10.80 -1.08 3.19
C THR A 118 -10.99 -2.56 3.48
N HIS A 119 -9.90 -3.31 3.61
CA HIS A 119 -9.92 -4.76 3.84
C HIS A 119 -9.20 -5.13 5.12
N LYS A 120 -9.67 -6.21 5.75
CA LYS A 120 -9.09 -6.69 6.99
C LYS A 120 -7.70 -7.28 6.79
N ASN A 121 -6.81 -7.12 7.77
CA ASN A 121 -5.53 -7.84 7.85
C ASN A 121 -4.60 -7.65 6.63
N VAL A 122 -4.62 -6.46 6.04
CA VAL A 122 -3.75 -6.12 4.92
C VAL A 122 -2.65 -5.19 5.40
N ALA A 123 -1.40 -5.55 5.14
CA ALA A 123 -0.25 -4.69 5.34
C ALA A 123 0.24 -4.13 3.99
N TYR A 124 0.12 -2.82 3.79
CA TYR A 124 0.76 -2.13 2.68
C TYR A 124 2.16 -1.69 3.06
N ILE A 125 3.16 -2.09 2.27
CA ILE A 125 4.57 -1.81 2.52
C ILE A 125 5.16 -1.07 1.32
N ASP A 126 5.52 0.19 1.53
CA ASP A 126 6.31 0.97 0.56
C ASP A 126 7.79 0.57 0.68
N CYS A 127 8.24 -0.34 -0.19
CA CYS A 127 9.59 -0.88 -0.16
C CYS A 127 10.67 0.19 -0.44
N SER A 128 10.32 1.32 -1.06
CA SER A 128 11.24 2.44 -1.25
C SER A 128 11.69 3.06 0.08
N GLN A 129 10.87 2.95 1.13
CA GLN A 129 11.15 3.49 2.46
C GLN A 129 11.84 2.45 3.38
N VAL A 130 11.68 1.16 3.08
CA VAL A 130 12.17 0.05 3.92
C VAL A 130 13.07 -0.93 3.17
N LYS A 131 14.08 -0.39 2.49
CA LYS A 131 14.94 -1.13 1.54
C LYS A 131 15.74 -2.30 2.13
N THR A 132 16.01 -2.33 3.43
CA THR A 132 16.91 -3.31 4.07
C THR A 132 16.13 -4.40 4.81
N LYS A 133 16.73 -5.57 5.03
CA LYS A 133 16.06 -6.71 5.71
C LYS A 133 15.43 -6.35 7.06
N GLN A 134 16.15 -5.60 7.89
CA GLN A 134 15.68 -5.24 9.23
C GLN A 134 14.54 -4.23 9.17
N LYS A 135 14.63 -3.23 8.29
CA LYS A 135 13.57 -2.23 8.13
C LYS A 135 12.30 -2.87 7.58
N LEU A 136 12.44 -3.75 6.59
CA LEU A 136 11.32 -4.44 5.96
C LEU A 136 10.54 -5.30 6.96
N ILE A 137 11.20 -6.26 7.62
CA ILE A 137 10.53 -7.18 8.55
C ILE A 137 9.92 -6.44 9.74
N ARG A 138 10.63 -5.46 10.32
CA ARG A 138 10.07 -4.67 11.42
C ARG A 138 8.88 -3.82 10.97
N GLN A 139 8.88 -3.30 9.74
CA GLN A 139 7.73 -2.57 9.23
C GLN A 139 6.52 -3.50 9.02
N ILE A 140 6.71 -4.69 8.45
CA ILE A 140 5.65 -5.69 8.32
C ILE A 140 5.11 -6.07 9.71
N ALA A 141 5.99 -6.38 10.67
CA ALA A 141 5.62 -6.67 12.05
C ALA A 141 4.77 -5.55 12.66
N LYS A 142 5.21 -4.30 12.49
CA LYS A 142 4.46 -3.13 12.96
C LYS A 142 3.06 -3.07 12.34
N GLU A 143 2.90 -3.28 11.04
CA GLU A 143 1.58 -3.23 10.38
C GLU A 143 0.61 -4.26 10.96
N PHE A 144 1.08 -5.42 11.39
CA PHE A 144 0.27 -6.42 12.08
C PHE A 144 0.20 -6.25 13.61
N GLY A 145 0.72 -5.15 14.16
CA GLY A 145 0.72 -4.91 15.61
C GLY A 145 1.59 -5.89 16.41
N VAL A 146 2.60 -6.47 15.77
CA VAL A 146 3.64 -7.27 16.41
C VAL A 146 4.73 -6.34 16.93
N GLY A 147 5.23 -6.63 18.13
CA GLY A 147 6.28 -5.83 18.75
C GLY A 147 7.53 -5.78 17.88
N THR A 148 8.09 -4.59 17.71
CA THR A 148 9.27 -4.37 16.87
C THR A 148 10.53 -4.08 17.66
N ASN A 149 10.53 -4.32 18.97
CA ASN A 149 11.69 -4.12 19.83
C ASN A 149 12.41 -5.46 20.04
N GLY A 150 13.69 -5.43 20.44
CA GLY A 150 14.46 -6.65 20.69
C GLY A 150 15.18 -7.19 19.45
N LYS A 151 15.64 -8.46 19.54
CA LYS A 151 16.47 -9.07 18.51
C LYS A 151 15.65 -9.31 17.25
N TYR A 152 16.33 -9.33 16.12
CA TYR A 152 15.70 -9.57 14.83
C TYR A 152 15.00 -10.93 14.76
N ALA A 153 15.63 -11.98 15.31
CA ALA A 153 15.09 -13.33 15.34
C ALA A 153 13.75 -13.38 16.08
N ASP A 154 13.69 -12.83 17.29
CA ASP A 154 12.47 -12.78 18.11
C ASP A 154 11.32 -12.09 17.36
N VAL A 155 11.57 -10.92 16.74
CA VAL A 155 10.55 -10.20 15.96
C VAL A 155 10.09 -11.00 14.74
N TYR A 156 11.00 -11.70 14.08
CA TYR A 156 10.68 -12.53 12.92
C TYR A 156 9.82 -13.74 13.33
N GLU A 157 10.18 -14.43 14.41
CA GLU A 157 9.43 -15.58 14.93
C GLU A 157 8.02 -15.17 15.37
N ASP A 158 7.89 -14.06 16.12
CA ASP A 158 6.60 -13.52 16.54
C ASP A 158 5.72 -13.12 15.35
N LEU A 159 6.32 -12.52 14.31
CA LEU A 159 5.61 -12.17 13.09
C LEU A 159 5.09 -13.42 12.37
N VAL A 160 5.94 -14.43 12.17
CA VAL A 160 5.57 -15.69 11.52
C VAL A 160 4.42 -16.37 12.28
N PHE A 161 4.55 -16.48 13.60
CA PHE A 161 3.52 -17.08 14.44
C PHE A 161 2.20 -16.32 14.29
N TYR A 162 2.23 -14.99 14.39
CA TYR A 162 1.02 -14.18 14.32
C TYR A 162 0.32 -14.25 12.97
N LEU A 163 1.08 -14.20 11.86
CA LEU A 163 0.52 -14.34 10.51
C LEU A 163 -0.24 -15.66 10.36
N LYS A 164 0.26 -16.76 10.91
CA LYS A 164 -0.43 -18.08 10.85
C LYS A 164 -1.75 -18.12 11.62
N THR A 165 -1.93 -17.25 12.59
CA THR A 165 -3.14 -17.20 13.41
C THR A 165 -4.19 -16.23 12.88
N LEU A 166 -3.82 -15.34 11.96
CA LEU A 166 -4.74 -14.36 11.40
C LEU A 166 -5.60 -14.99 10.30
N PRO A 167 -6.88 -14.61 10.19
CA PRO A 167 -7.68 -14.99 9.05
C PRO A 167 -7.21 -14.20 7.82
N THR A 168 -6.78 -14.93 6.78
CA THR A 168 -6.43 -14.40 5.45
C THR A 168 -5.61 -13.10 5.47
N PRO A 169 -4.45 -13.03 6.16
CA PRO A 169 -3.57 -11.87 6.09
C PRO A 169 -2.98 -11.71 4.68
N LEU A 170 -2.78 -10.46 4.27
CA LEU A 170 -2.17 -10.10 2.99
C LEU A 170 -1.02 -9.12 3.21
N ILE A 171 0.13 -9.38 2.61
CA ILE A 171 1.25 -8.44 2.54
C ILE A 171 1.39 -7.91 1.12
N ILE A 172 1.24 -6.60 0.95
CA ILE A 172 1.46 -5.90 -0.32
C ILE A 172 2.83 -5.23 -0.28
N LEU A 173 3.73 -5.63 -1.19
CA LEU A 173 5.08 -5.09 -1.35
C LEU A 173 5.08 -4.16 -2.57
N ASP A 174 4.90 -2.86 -2.33
CA ASP A 174 4.89 -1.84 -3.38
C ASP A 174 6.29 -1.23 -3.58
N GLU A 175 6.59 -0.82 -4.81
CA GLU A 175 7.93 -0.38 -5.22
C GLU A 175 9.04 -1.41 -4.89
N ALA A 176 8.72 -2.71 -5.00
CA ALA A 176 9.63 -3.78 -4.56
C ALA A 176 10.98 -3.81 -5.31
N GLY A 177 11.07 -3.13 -6.45
CA GLY A 177 12.33 -2.93 -7.19
C GLY A 177 13.42 -2.25 -6.35
N ASP A 178 13.07 -1.48 -5.32
CA ASP A 178 14.00 -0.79 -4.42
C ASP A 178 14.63 -1.68 -3.34
N LEU A 179 14.09 -2.88 -3.08
CA LEU A 179 14.58 -3.75 -2.02
C LEU A 179 16.03 -4.19 -2.24
N GLN A 180 16.82 -4.21 -1.18
CA GLN A 180 18.15 -4.81 -1.21
C GLN A 180 18.06 -6.34 -1.35
N TYR A 181 19.18 -6.95 -1.72
CA TYR A 181 19.22 -8.38 -1.98
C TYR A 181 18.83 -9.23 -0.75
N ASP A 182 19.36 -8.88 0.41
CA ASP A 182 19.06 -9.55 1.67
C ASP A 182 17.58 -9.43 2.05
N ALA A 183 16.95 -8.27 1.79
CA ALA A 183 15.53 -8.09 1.98
C ALA A 183 14.68 -9.01 1.10
N PHE A 184 15.08 -9.26 -0.16
CA PHE A 184 14.42 -10.26 -1.01
C PHE A 184 14.53 -11.69 -0.46
N LEU A 185 15.67 -12.03 0.16
CA LEU A 185 15.82 -13.32 0.81
C LEU A 185 14.89 -13.46 2.01
N GLU A 186 14.68 -12.40 2.79
CA GLU A 186 13.69 -12.40 3.87
C GLU A 186 12.26 -12.51 3.36
N VAL A 187 11.90 -11.86 2.25
CA VAL A 187 10.57 -12.05 1.62
C VAL A 187 10.36 -13.51 1.26
N LYS A 188 11.37 -14.15 0.66
CA LYS A 188 11.37 -15.59 0.37
C LYS A 188 11.21 -16.43 1.64
N ALA A 189 11.96 -16.12 2.70
CA ALA A 189 11.94 -16.86 3.95
C ALA A 189 10.59 -16.73 4.65
N LEU A 190 10.04 -15.51 4.72
CA LEU A 190 8.75 -15.23 5.34
C LEU A 190 7.62 -15.90 4.57
N TRP A 191 7.66 -15.87 3.23
CA TRP A 191 6.73 -16.61 2.38
C TRP A 191 6.76 -18.11 2.71
N ASN A 192 7.94 -18.74 2.77
CA ASN A 192 8.04 -20.17 3.12
C ASN A 192 7.48 -20.45 4.52
N ALA A 193 7.81 -19.57 5.47
CA ALA A 193 7.40 -19.73 6.84
C ALA A 193 5.89 -19.60 7.01
N THR A 194 5.18 -18.95 6.07
CA THR A 194 3.74 -18.64 6.13
C THR A 194 2.97 -19.13 4.91
N GLU A 195 3.53 -20.14 4.22
CA GLU A 195 2.90 -20.76 3.06
C GLU A 195 1.49 -21.26 3.42
N MET A 196 0.52 -21.04 2.51
CA MET A 196 -0.91 -21.29 2.71
C MET A 196 -1.60 -20.48 3.82
N ALA A 197 -0.87 -19.70 4.61
CA ALA A 197 -1.41 -18.90 5.71
C ALA A 197 -1.47 -17.40 5.40
N CYS A 198 -0.61 -16.90 4.50
CA CYS A 198 -0.55 -15.47 4.16
C CYS A 198 -0.48 -15.27 2.65
N GLY A 199 -1.32 -14.37 2.13
CA GLY A 199 -1.22 -13.88 0.77
C GLY A 199 -0.07 -12.88 0.60
N TYR A 200 0.51 -12.84 -0.60
CA TYR A 200 1.55 -11.86 -0.95
C TYR A 200 1.27 -11.23 -2.30
N TYR A 201 1.41 -9.92 -2.40
CA TYR A 201 1.29 -9.23 -3.68
C TYR A 201 2.48 -8.30 -3.89
N MET A 202 3.31 -8.60 -4.89
CA MET A 202 4.50 -7.81 -5.21
C MET A 202 4.21 -6.89 -6.39
N MET A 203 4.53 -5.61 -6.24
CA MET A 203 4.25 -4.58 -7.22
C MET A 203 5.53 -3.82 -7.55
N GLY A 204 5.70 -3.53 -8.84
CA GLY A 204 6.79 -2.68 -9.30
C GLY A 204 6.58 -2.20 -10.73
N ALA A 205 7.55 -1.43 -11.20
CA ALA A 205 7.68 -1.05 -12.61
C ALA A 205 8.73 -1.92 -13.32
N ASP A 206 9.11 -1.52 -14.53
CA ASP A 206 10.11 -2.21 -15.36
C ASP A 206 11.44 -2.46 -14.63
N GLY A 207 11.82 -1.56 -13.71
CA GLY A 207 13.00 -1.72 -12.87
C GLY A 207 12.97 -3.00 -12.00
N LEU A 208 11.81 -3.41 -11.49
CA LEU A 208 11.66 -4.68 -10.75
C LEU A 208 11.80 -5.87 -11.70
N GLN A 209 11.15 -5.81 -12.87
CA GLN A 209 11.20 -6.87 -13.87
C GLN A 209 12.64 -7.14 -14.35
N GLU A 210 13.36 -6.09 -14.72
CA GLU A 210 14.75 -6.21 -15.19
C GLU A 210 15.70 -6.64 -14.07
N LYS A 211 15.48 -6.17 -12.84
CA LYS A 211 16.23 -6.63 -11.67
C LYS A 211 16.05 -8.12 -11.42
N MET A 212 14.82 -8.63 -11.47
CA MET A 212 14.55 -10.06 -11.32
C MET A 212 15.17 -10.88 -12.46
N ARG A 213 14.96 -10.48 -13.72
CA ARG A 213 15.51 -11.16 -14.89
C ARG A 213 17.03 -11.26 -14.81
N ARG A 214 17.71 -10.14 -14.54
CA ARG A 214 19.18 -10.09 -14.43
C ARG A 214 19.69 -10.98 -13.30
N ALA A 215 19.01 -10.98 -12.15
CA ALA A 215 19.39 -11.82 -11.02
C ALA A 215 19.23 -13.32 -11.32
N ILE A 216 18.14 -13.72 -11.99
CA ILE A 216 17.90 -15.10 -12.42
C ILE A 216 18.94 -15.54 -13.46
N ASN A 217 19.18 -14.71 -14.48
CA ASN A 217 20.16 -15.01 -15.54
C ASN A 217 21.57 -15.19 -14.98
N ASN A 218 21.94 -14.38 -13.99
CA ASN A 218 23.21 -14.48 -13.29
C ASN A 218 23.24 -15.54 -12.19
N ARG A 219 22.21 -16.39 -12.08
CA ARG A 219 22.07 -17.46 -11.08
C ARG A 219 22.26 -16.96 -9.64
N LYS A 220 21.83 -15.72 -9.38
CA LYS A 220 21.89 -15.17 -8.03
C LYS A 220 20.92 -15.93 -7.13
N VAL A 221 21.44 -16.47 -6.04
CA VAL A 221 20.69 -17.31 -5.09
C VAL A 221 19.38 -16.63 -4.66
N GLY A 222 18.31 -17.40 -4.48
CA GLY A 222 17.01 -16.90 -4.01
C GLY A 222 16.07 -16.39 -5.11
N TYR A 223 16.57 -15.78 -6.19
CA TYR A 223 15.70 -15.10 -7.16
C TYR A 223 14.86 -16.05 -8.02
N THR A 224 15.39 -17.19 -8.43
CA THR A 224 14.63 -18.20 -9.18
C THR A 224 13.47 -18.73 -8.34
N GLU A 225 13.73 -19.02 -7.06
CA GLU A 225 12.70 -19.54 -6.17
C GLU A 225 11.71 -18.44 -5.78
N LEU A 226 12.16 -17.20 -5.57
CA LEU A 226 11.29 -16.05 -5.34
C LEU A 226 10.35 -15.86 -6.53
N PHE A 227 10.86 -15.84 -7.76
CA PHE A 227 10.03 -15.75 -8.96
C PHE A 227 9.03 -16.90 -9.05
N SER A 228 9.42 -18.10 -8.64
CA SER A 228 8.52 -19.25 -8.56
C SER A 228 7.38 -19.05 -7.57
N ARG A 229 7.66 -18.52 -6.37
CA ARG A 229 6.65 -18.22 -5.34
C ARG A 229 5.63 -17.18 -5.80
N PHE A 230 6.07 -16.23 -6.61
CA PHE A 230 5.21 -15.17 -7.16
C PHE A 230 4.64 -15.52 -8.55
N GLY A 231 4.54 -16.82 -8.87
CA GLY A 231 3.78 -17.32 -10.02
C GLY A 231 4.53 -17.41 -11.35
N LYS A 232 5.86 -17.25 -11.35
CA LYS A 232 6.73 -17.33 -12.56
C LYS A 232 6.31 -16.42 -13.72
N ARG A 233 5.60 -15.34 -13.43
CA ARG A 233 5.10 -14.40 -14.43
C ARG A 233 5.16 -12.97 -13.92
N PHE A 234 5.39 -12.04 -14.84
CA PHE A 234 5.22 -10.62 -14.61
C PHE A 234 3.83 -10.24 -15.10
N GLY A 235 2.90 -9.98 -14.17
CA GLY A 235 1.57 -9.50 -14.53
C GLY A 235 1.64 -8.09 -15.12
N LYS A 236 0.74 -7.81 -16.07
CA LYS A 236 0.48 -6.47 -16.63
C LYS A 236 -1.02 -6.24 -16.67
N ALA A 237 -1.47 -5.06 -16.25
CA ALA A 237 -2.83 -4.58 -16.39
C ALA A 237 -3.02 -3.81 -17.71
N ILE A 238 -1.96 -3.16 -18.21
CA ILE A 238 -2.00 -2.36 -19.44
C ILE A 238 -1.38 -3.16 -20.59
N PRO A 239 -2.12 -3.39 -21.70
CA PRO A 239 -1.58 -3.93 -22.93
C PRO A 239 -0.49 -3.04 -23.53
N ASP A 240 0.45 -3.64 -24.28
CA ASP A 240 1.48 -2.90 -24.99
C ASP A 240 0.91 -2.18 -26.23
N GLY A 241 1.57 -1.12 -26.69
CA GLY A 241 1.20 -0.40 -27.92
C GLY A 241 0.01 0.56 -27.79
N ASP A 242 -0.68 0.81 -28.91
CA ASP A 242 -1.72 1.85 -29.00
C ASP A 242 -2.99 1.54 -28.19
N GLU A 243 -3.28 0.25 -27.97
CA GLU A 243 -4.39 -0.16 -27.10
C GLU A 243 -4.15 0.28 -25.65
N GLY A 244 -2.93 0.08 -25.15
CA GLY A 244 -2.52 0.57 -23.83
C GLY A 244 -2.70 2.07 -23.69
N LYS A 245 -2.27 2.86 -24.68
CA LYS A 245 -2.45 4.31 -24.67
C LYS A 245 -3.92 4.74 -24.55
N LYS A 246 -4.82 4.06 -25.29
CA LYS A 246 -6.26 4.32 -25.20
C LYS A 246 -6.81 4.01 -23.81
N ILE A 247 -6.39 2.91 -23.20
CA ILE A 247 -6.80 2.53 -21.83
C ILE A 247 -6.30 3.56 -20.81
N LEU A 248 -5.07 4.06 -20.96
CA LEU A 248 -4.52 5.10 -20.08
C LEU A 248 -5.29 6.42 -20.22
N GLN A 249 -5.65 6.83 -21.43
CA GLN A 249 -6.49 8.01 -21.67
C GLN A 249 -7.90 7.85 -21.06
N ALA A 250 -8.53 6.69 -21.25
CA ALA A 250 -9.82 6.37 -20.64
C ALA A 250 -9.73 6.39 -19.10
N THR A 251 -8.65 5.81 -18.54
CA THR A 251 -8.37 5.78 -17.10
C THR A 251 -8.27 7.21 -16.53
N ALA A 252 -7.50 8.09 -17.17
CA ALA A 252 -7.40 9.49 -16.76
C ALA A 252 -8.75 10.21 -16.82
N LEU A 253 -9.53 10.00 -17.89
CA LEU A 253 -10.87 10.57 -18.01
C LEU A 253 -11.82 10.11 -16.90
N MET A 254 -11.79 8.83 -16.53
CA MET A 254 -12.60 8.31 -15.42
C MET A 254 -12.23 8.96 -14.09
N ILE A 255 -10.93 9.15 -13.83
CA ILE A 255 -10.43 9.81 -12.62
C ILE A 255 -10.84 11.28 -12.58
N ILE A 256 -10.66 12.01 -13.70
CA ILE A 256 -11.07 13.41 -13.82
C ILE A 256 -12.57 13.52 -13.56
N LYS A 257 -13.40 12.76 -14.27
CA LYS A 257 -14.87 12.79 -14.10
C LYS A 257 -15.30 12.50 -12.67
N ALA A 258 -14.66 11.55 -11.99
CA ALA A 258 -14.98 11.24 -10.60
C ALA A 258 -14.67 12.40 -9.64
N ASN A 259 -13.70 13.27 -9.97
CA ASN A 259 -13.16 14.28 -9.06
C ASN A 259 -13.41 15.73 -9.52
N THR A 260 -14.11 15.94 -10.63
CA THR A 260 -14.41 17.27 -11.19
C THR A 260 -15.77 17.75 -10.67
N PRO A 261 -15.91 19.01 -10.21
CA PRO A 261 -17.21 19.61 -9.92
C PRO A 261 -18.09 19.75 -11.17
N ASP A 262 -19.40 19.83 -10.99
CA ASP A 262 -20.34 19.99 -12.11
C ASP A 262 -20.02 21.26 -12.93
N GLY A 263 -19.94 21.10 -14.25
CA GLY A 263 -19.72 22.19 -15.21
C GLY A 263 -18.27 22.44 -15.66
N ALA A 264 -17.27 21.79 -15.05
CA ALA A 264 -15.88 21.94 -15.49
C ALA A 264 -15.56 21.15 -16.79
N ASN A 265 -14.67 21.71 -17.61
CA ASN A 265 -14.32 21.13 -18.92
C ASN A 265 -13.31 19.98 -18.77
N VAL A 266 -13.85 18.77 -18.61
CA VAL A 266 -13.08 17.50 -18.48
C VAL A 266 -12.05 17.30 -19.60
N ASN A 267 -12.41 17.63 -20.85
CA ASN A 267 -11.52 17.46 -22.00
C ASN A 267 -10.34 18.43 -21.97
N LYS A 268 -10.57 19.67 -21.49
CA LYS A 268 -9.49 20.63 -21.26
C LYS A 268 -8.53 20.09 -20.20
N ILE A 269 -9.05 19.61 -19.06
CA ILE A 269 -8.23 19.05 -17.97
C ILE A 269 -7.41 17.86 -18.48
N LEU A 270 -8.01 16.94 -19.25
CA LEU A 270 -7.28 15.81 -19.83
C LEU A 270 -6.11 16.30 -20.68
N ARG A 271 -6.33 17.27 -21.58
CA ARG A 271 -5.26 17.81 -22.45
C ARG A 271 -4.10 18.38 -21.65
N GLU A 272 -4.37 19.08 -20.55
CA GLU A 272 -3.34 19.63 -19.66
C GLU A 272 -2.54 18.57 -18.90
N THR A 273 -3.00 17.32 -18.88
CA THR A 273 -2.30 16.19 -18.24
C THR A 273 -1.41 15.40 -19.18
N LEU A 274 -1.52 15.59 -20.50
CA LEU A 274 -0.76 14.85 -21.51
C LEU A 274 0.74 15.15 -21.41
N GLY A 275 1.55 14.10 -21.49
CA GLY A 275 2.99 14.15 -21.68
C GLY A 275 3.41 14.24 -23.14
N GLU A 276 4.72 14.26 -23.39
CA GLU A 276 5.31 14.30 -24.74
C GLU A 276 4.92 13.09 -25.60
N ASP A 277 4.66 11.95 -24.95
CA ASP A 277 4.24 10.69 -25.56
C ASP A 277 2.72 10.60 -25.82
N SER A 278 1.98 11.70 -25.57
CA SER A 278 0.51 11.76 -25.62
C SER A 278 -0.20 10.82 -24.65
N VAL A 279 0.50 10.38 -23.59
CA VAL A 279 -0.08 9.63 -22.47
C VAL A 279 -0.35 10.60 -21.32
N PRO A 280 -1.53 10.55 -20.67
CA PRO A 280 -1.82 11.41 -19.53
C PRO A 280 -1.04 10.97 -18.29
N SER A 281 -0.51 11.94 -17.55
CA SER A 281 0.04 11.69 -16.22
C SER A 281 -1.06 11.77 -15.16
N LEU A 282 -1.32 10.66 -14.46
CA LEU A 282 -2.31 10.64 -13.39
C LEU A 282 -1.89 11.53 -12.20
N ARG A 283 -0.58 11.64 -11.93
CA ARG A 283 -0.03 12.58 -10.94
C ARG A 283 -0.40 14.04 -11.22
N ARG A 284 -0.51 14.44 -12.49
CA ARG A 284 -0.86 15.82 -12.87
C ARG A 284 -2.35 16.12 -12.70
N ILE A 285 -3.23 15.12 -12.73
CA ILE A 285 -4.69 15.33 -12.65
C ILE A 285 -5.06 16.12 -11.40
N TYR A 286 -4.45 15.80 -10.25
CA TYR A 286 -4.69 16.52 -9.00
C TYR A 286 -4.40 18.02 -9.13
N LYS A 287 -3.26 18.36 -9.72
CA LYS A 287 -2.83 19.76 -9.91
C LYS A 287 -3.77 20.49 -10.87
N GLU A 288 -4.19 19.84 -11.94
CA GLU A 288 -5.07 20.48 -12.94
C GLU A 288 -6.50 20.66 -12.40
N LEU A 289 -7.01 19.71 -11.61
CA LEU A 289 -8.29 19.86 -10.90
C LEU A 289 -8.26 21.01 -9.90
N ALA A 290 -7.15 21.18 -9.17
CA ALA A 290 -7.01 22.27 -8.21
C ALA A 290 -7.00 23.68 -8.85
N LYS A 291 -6.71 23.79 -10.16
CA LYS A 291 -6.82 25.06 -10.91
C LYS A 291 -8.22 25.33 -11.43
N ALA A 292 -9.05 24.30 -11.53
CA ALA A 292 -10.41 24.38 -12.06
C ALA A 292 -11.46 24.69 -10.97
N ASN A 293 -11.05 24.64 -9.70
CA ASN A 293 -11.85 24.99 -8.52
C ASN A 293 -11.60 26.44 -8.08
#